data_AF-A0A0B7BMK7-F1
#
_entry.id   AF-A0A0B7BMK7-F1
#
_cell.length_a   1.000
_cell.length_b   1.000
_cell.length_c   1.000
_cell.angle_alpha   90.00
_cell.angle_beta   90.00
_cell.angle_gamma   90.00
#
_symmetry.space_group_name_H-M   'P 1'
#
loop_
_entity.id
_entity.type
_entity.pdbx_description
1 polymer ?
#
loop_
_entity_poly.entity_id
_entity_poly.type
_entity_poly.pdbx_seq_one_letter_code
_entity_poly.pdbx_strand_id
1 'polypeptide(L)'
;LRSIQGSHEALGDFELILPKVESSTQKESYLVSHAKQLDLLKDVVIAGMAVEAWDKARTVPYFSLAGRRVPRDVQGPNLIVKQVTAKLPFTMEVVFQSTSFNNRQNQLSGNIFASVLEENKKNFRDRFEKTFKLEQKGYNDKEISFAQAALSNMIGGIGYFYGSSLVMSAHNKEPVNYWEAPLYTAVPSRPFFPRGFLWDEGFHNLLISMWDQEISKDIIGHWMDLMNV
;
A
#
# COMPACT_ATOMS: atom_id res chain seq x y z
N LEU A 1 5.65 -9.46 -18.71
CA LEU A 1 5.85 -9.99 -17.34
C LEU A 1 4.50 -10.51 -16.84
N ARG A 2 4.36 -11.82 -16.56
CA ARG A 2 3.05 -12.46 -16.24
C ARG A 2 2.89 -12.81 -14.77
N SER A 3 3.94 -13.32 -14.14
CA SER A 3 4.01 -13.47 -12.70
C SER A 3 5.43 -13.23 -12.21
N ILE A 4 5.56 -13.01 -10.91
CA ILE A 4 6.82 -12.87 -10.19
C ILE A 4 6.74 -13.84 -9.01
N GLN A 5 7.67 -14.79 -8.96
CA GLN A 5 7.83 -15.66 -7.80
C GLN A 5 8.87 -15.05 -6.87
N GLY A 6 8.63 -15.15 -5.57
CA GLY A 6 9.52 -14.65 -4.54
C GLY A 6 9.52 -15.55 -3.32
N SER A 7 10.51 -15.35 -2.47
CA SER A 7 10.62 -16.02 -1.18
C SER A 7 11.13 -14.99 -0.17
N HIS A 8 10.58 -15.01 1.03
CA HIS A 8 10.99 -14.15 2.13
C HIS A 8 10.88 -14.92 3.44
N GLU A 9 11.84 -14.75 4.36
CA GLU A 9 11.87 -15.49 5.63
C GLU A 9 10.56 -15.41 6.41
N ALA A 10 9.97 -14.21 6.50
CA ALA A 10 8.70 -13.99 7.21
C ALA A 10 7.43 -14.42 6.44
N LEU A 11 7.47 -14.52 5.10
CA LEU A 11 6.29 -14.79 4.27
C LEU A 11 6.28 -16.20 3.66
N GLY A 12 7.43 -16.88 3.68
CA GLY A 12 7.68 -18.07 2.87
C GLY A 12 7.72 -17.75 1.38
N ASP A 13 7.48 -18.77 0.58
CA ASP A 13 7.35 -18.62 -0.87
C ASP A 13 6.03 -17.96 -1.23
N PHE A 14 6.03 -17.16 -2.29
CA PHE A 14 4.85 -16.48 -2.82
C PHE A 14 4.93 -16.25 -4.33
N GLU A 15 3.77 -15.98 -4.92
CA GLU A 15 3.62 -15.56 -6.31
C GLU A 15 2.77 -14.28 -6.41
N LEU A 16 3.26 -13.32 -7.18
CA LEU A 16 2.51 -12.16 -7.65
C LEU A 16 2.09 -12.40 -9.10
N ILE A 17 0.79 -12.49 -9.34
CA ILE A 17 0.21 -12.70 -10.67
C ILE A 17 -0.25 -11.36 -11.22
N LEU A 18 0.26 -11.04 -12.41
CA LEU A 18 -0.02 -9.81 -13.15
C LEU A 18 -0.77 -10.20 -14.44
N PRO A 19 -2.11 -10.15 -14.46
CA PRO A 19 -2.92 -10.68 -15.54
C PRO A 19 -2.56 -10.06 -16.88
N LYS A 20 -2.80 -10.87 -17.91
CA LYS A 20 -2.47 -10.54 -19.29
C LYS A 20 -3.42 -9.46 -19.78
N VAL A 21 -2.83 -8.46 -20.41
CA VAL A 21 -3.54 -7.52 -21.27
C VAL A 21 -3.84 -8.19 -22.62
N GLU A 22 -5.12 -8.37 -22.96
CA GLU A 22 -5.54 -9.16 -24.13
C GLU A 22 -5.86 -8.34 -25.39
N SER A 23 -5.89 -7.00 -25.32
CA SER A 23 -6.33 -6.17 -26.44
C SER A 23 -5.21 -5.41 -27.16
N SER A 24 -5.39 -5.18 -28.45
CA SER A 24 -4.52 -4.34 -29.30
C SER A 24 -4.49 -2.86 -28.90
N THR A 25 -5.36 -2.45 -27.97
CA THR A 25 -5.49 -1.08 -27.46
C THR A 25 -4.59 -0.79 -26.26
N GLN A 26 -3.69 -1.71 -25.92
CA GLN A 26 -2.88 -1.65 -24.71
C GLN A 26 -1.43 -2.06 -25.00
N LYS A 27 -0.51 -1.49 -24.24
CA LYS A 27 0.92 -1.78 -24.28
C LYS A 27 1.41 -2.14 -22.88
N GLU A 28 2.23 -3.17 -22.80
CA GLU A 28 2.91 -3.54 -21.57
C GLU A 28 4.41 -3.36 -21.75
N SER A 29 5.06 -2.81 -20.73
CA SER A 29 6.52 -2.82 -20.60
C SER A 29 6.88 -3.11 -19.15
N TYR A 30 8.14 -3.38 -18.88
CA TYR A 30 8.58 -3.69 -17.52
C TYR A 30 9.98 -3.14 -17.26
N LEU A 31 10.29 -2.93 -15.99
CA LEU A 31 11.63 -2.61 -15.50
C LEU A 31 12.04 -3.68 -14.50
N VAL A 32 13.21 -4.27 -14.67
CA VAL A 32 13.88 -5.05 -13.62
C VAL A 32 15.17 -4.34 -13.27
N SER A 33 15.27 -3.85 -12.05
CA SER A 33 16.36 -2.97 -11.60
C SER A 33 16.69 -3.23 -10.12
N HIS A 34 17.58 -2.40 -9.59
CA HIS A 34 17.92 -2.36 -8.18
C HIS A 34 17.75 -0.94 -7.65
N ALA A 35 17.09 -0.80 -6.50
CA ALA A 35 16.99 0.43 -5.75
C ALA A 35 17.66 0.26 -4.39
N LYS A 36 18.53 1.19 -4.00
CA LYS A 36 19.23 1.13 -2.71
C LYS A 36 18.28 1.37 -1.53
N GLN A 37 17.27 2.20 -1.73
CA GLN A 37 16.29 2.64 -0.74
C GLN A 37 14.94 2.93 -1.40
N LEU A 38 13.86 2.97 -0.61
CA LEU A 38 12.47 3.12 -1.11
C LEU A 38 12.16 4.51 -1.66
N ASP A 39 12.80 5.55 -1.13
CA ASP A 39 12.67 6.94 -1.59
C ASP A 39 13.24 7.15 -3.01
N LEU A 40 14.20 6.34 -3.42
CA LEU A 40 14.83 6.38 -4.76
C LEU A 40 14.02 5.65 -5.85
N LEU A 41 12.92 4.97 -5.51
CA LEU A 41 12.17 4.15 -6.46
C LEU A 41 11.70 4.95 -7.68
N LYS A 42 11.22 6.19 -7.47
CA LYS A 42 10.77 7.07 -8.55
C LYS A 42 11.90 7.37 -9.53
N ASP A 43 13.08 7.72 -9.03
CA ASP A 43 14.23 8.10 -9.86
C ASP A 43 14.76 6.90 -10.64
N VAL A 44 14.80 5.71 -10.01
CA VAL A 44 15.16 4.46 -10.68
C VAL A 44 14.17 4.14 -11.81
N VAL A 45 12.87 4.35 -11.60
CA VAL A 45 11.85 4.13 -12.63
C VAL A 45 12.01 5.13 -13.78
N ILE A 46 12.18 6.42 -13.49
CA ILE A 46 12.38 7.46 -14.51
C ILE A 46 13.65 7.19 -15.33
N ALA A 47 14.76 6.84 -14.67
CA ALA A 47 16.00 6.46 -15.35
C ALA A 47 15.86 5.16 -16.18
N GLY A 48 14.89 4.32 -15.85
CA GLY A 48 14.51 3.10 -16.57
C GLY A 48 13.58 3.33 -17.76
N MET A 49 13.12 4.55 -18.01
CA MET A 49 12.23 4.85 -19.13
C MET A 49 12.98 4.92 -20.48
N ALA A 50 12.25 4.61 -21.54
CA ALA A 50 12.62 4.77 -22.93
C ALA A 50 11.45 5.35 -23.73
N VAL A 51 11.73 5.86 -24.92
CA VAL A 51 10.69 6.27 -25.87
C VAL A 51 10.54 5.20 -26.93
N GLU A 52 9.33 4.70 -27.11
CA GLU A 52 8.96 3.72 -28.12
C GLU A 52 7.84 4.24 -29.03
N ALA A 53 7.59 3.53 -30.12
CA ALA A 53 6.46 3.79 -31.01
C ALA A 53 5.24 2.95 -30.59
N TRP A 54 4.09 3.62 -30.44
CA TRP A 54 2.83 2.96 -30.13
C TRP A 54 2.35 2.09 -31.29
N ASP A 55 2.44 2.63 -32.51
CA ASP A 55 2.00 2.02 -33.76
C ASP A 55 3.19 1.55 -34.61
N LYS A 56 2.94 0.58 -35.50
CA LYS A 56 3.99 0.07 -36.40
C LYS A 56 4.53 1.13 -37.36
N ALA A 57 3.71 2.13 -37.71
CA ALA A 57 4.11 3.24 -38.57
C ALA A 57 4.95 4.30 -37.83
N ARG A 58 5.16 4.15 -36.51
CA ARG A 58 5.98 5.04 -35.68
C ARG A 58 5.52 6.49 -35.69
N THR A 59 4.21 6.71 -35.78
CA THR A 59 3.61 8.05 -35.81
C THR A 59 3.31 8.59 -34.42
N VAL A 60 3.14 7.70 -33.43
CA VAL A 60 2.79 8.09 -32.05
C VAL A 60 3.88 7.62 -31.09
N PRO A 61 4.71 8.51 -30.55
CA PRO A 61 5.66 8.14 -29.50
C PRO A 61 4.93 7.91 -28.17
N TYR A 62 5.45 6.99 -27.35
CA TYR A 62 5.01 6.79 -25.98
C TYR A 62 6.19 6.43 -25.08
N PHE A 63 6.09 6.73 -23.80
CA PHE A 63 7.10 6.33 -22.81
C PHE A 63 6.85 4.89 -22.38
N SER A 64 7.88 4.04 -22.50
CA SER A 64 7.90 2.64 -22.05
C SER A 64 9.01 2.43 -21.01
N LEU A 65 8.98 1.30 -20.31
CA LEU A 65 10.09 0.84 -19.49
C LEU A 65 11.05 -0.01 -20.33
N ALA A 66 12.35 0.25 -20.19
CA ALA A 66 13.41 -0.27 -21.03
C ALA A 66 13.82 -1.74 -20.75
N GLY A 67 13.04 -2.51 -19.98
CA GLY A 67 13.34 -3.89 -19.64
C GLY A 67 14.33 -4.03 -18.49
N ARG A 68 15.31 -4.93 -18.61
CA ARG A 68 16.28 -5.22 -17.53
C ARG A 68 17.41 -4.19 -17.51
N ARG A 69 17.54 -3.44 -16.41
CA ARG A 69 18.62 -2.47 -16.13
C ARG A 69 19.17 -2.63 -14.72
N VAL A 70 19.74 -3.79 -14.42
CA VAL A 70 20.37 -4.05 -13.12
C VAL A 70 21.82 -3.55 -13.16
N PRO A 71 22.26 -2.69 -12.21
CA PRO A 71 23.65 -2.27 -12.10
C PRO A 71 24.61 -3.46 -11.94
N ARG A 72 25.87 -3.33 -12.38
CA ARG A 72 26.85 -4.43 -12.33
C ARG A 72 27.45 -4.64 -10.93
N ASP A 73 27.35 -3.63 -10.07
CA ASP A 73 27.91 -3.55 -8.73
C ASP A 73 26.97 -4.07 -7.63
N VAL A 74 25.81 -4.61 -7.99
CA VAL A 74 24.82 -5.16 -7.05
C VAL A 74 24.62 -6.65 -7.25
N GLN A 75 24.26 -7.35 -6.17
CA GLN A 75 24.11 -8.82 -6.20
C GLN A 75 22.96 -9.30 -7.09
N GLY A 76 21.93 -8.47 -7.27
CA GLY A 76 20.76 -8.83 -8.06
C GLY A 76 19.71 -7.72 -8.08
N PRO A 77 18.60 -7.93 -8.81
CA PRO A 77 17.47 -7.01 -8.76
C PRO A 77 16.71 -7.13 -7.44
N ASN A 78 16.23 -6.01 -6.92
CA ASN A 78 15.24 -5.96 -5.83
C ASN A 78 14.00 -5.12 -6.20
N LEU A 79 13.96 -4.60 -7.44
CA LEU A 79 12.85 -3.81 -7.95
C LEU A 79 12.36 -4.38 -9.28
N ILE A 80 11.06 -4.66 -9.34
CA ILE A 80 10.36 -5.05 -10.56
C ILE A 80 9.14 -4.14 -10.72
N VAL A 81 9.00 -3.52 -11.89
CA VAL A 81 7.87 -2.65 -12.23
C VAL A 81 7.23 -3.16 -13.51
N LYS A 82 5.91 -3.35 -13.51
CA LYS A 82 5.12 -3.58 -14.73
C LYS A 82 4.40 -2.28 -15.06
N GLN A 83 4.64 -1.73 -16.24
CA GLN A 83 3.88 -0.61 -16.77
C GLN A 83 2.84 -1.13 -17.76
N VAL A 84 1.58 -0.73 -17.56
CA VAL A 84 0.48 -0.97 -18.51
C VAL A 84 -0.04 0.38 -18.98
N THR A 85 0.00 0.62 -20.28
CA THR A 85 -0.57 1.81 -20.92
C THR A 85 -1.76 1.38 -21.74
N ALA A 86 -2.95 1.86 -21.38
CA ALA A 86 -4.23 1.40 -21.93
C ALA A 86 -5.17 2.56 -22.29
N LYS A 87 -6.07 2.35 -23.25
CA LYS A 87 -7.22 3.22 -23.47
C LYS A 87 -8.30 2.93 -22.41
N LEU A 88 -8.95 3.98 -21.89
CA LEU A 88 -10.03 3.87 -20.93
C LEU A 88 -11.38 3.54 -21.60
N PRO A 89 -12.31 2.87 -20.91
CA PRO A 89 -12.18 2.30 -19.56
C PRO A 89 -11.29 1.05 -19.53
N PHE A 90 -10.56 0.86 -18.43
CA PHE A 90 -9.62 -0.25 -18.24
C PHE A 90 -9.64 -0.72 -16.78
N THR A 91 -9.55 -2.04 -16.58
CA THR A 91 -9.46 -2.67 -15.26
C THR A 91 -8.29 -3.65 -15.27
N MET A 92 -7.52 -3.66 -14.18
CA MET A 92 -6.45 -4.62 -13.93
C MET A 92 -6.53 -5.09 -12.48
N GLU A 93 -6.30 -6.38 -12.28
CA GLU A 93 -6.17 -6.97 -10.95
C GLU A 93 -4.70 -7.32 -10.72
N VAL A 94 -4.23 -7.27 -9.47
CA VAL A 94 -2.91 -7.78 -9.08
C VAL A 94 -3.16 -8.77 -7.96
N VAL A 95 -2.71 -10.01 -8.14
CA VAL A 95 -3.04 -11.08 -7.19
C VAL A 95 -1.78 -11.55 -6.49
N PHE A 96 -1.79 -11.50 -5.16
CA PHE A 96 -0.77 -12.11 -4.32
C PHE A 96 -1.25 -13.47 -3.84
N GLN A 97 -0.40 -14.49 -3.96
CA GLN A 97 -0.64 -15.82 -3.45
C GLN A 97 0.54 -16.29 -2.60
N SER A 98 0.30 -16.55 -1.33
CA SER A 98 1.25 -17.27 -0.49
C SER A 98 1.19 -18.77 -0.81
N THR A 99 2.35 -19.40 -0.95
CA THR A 99 2.46 -20.84 -1.25
C THR A 99 2.18 -21.69 -0.02
N SER A 100 2.23 -21.13 1.20
CA SER A 100 1.90 -21.86 2.44
C SER A 100 0.40 -22.13 2.59
N PHE A 101 -0.45 -21.40 1.86
CA PHE A 101 -1.90 -21.60 1.87
C PHE A 101 -2.33 -22.69 0.87
N ASN A 102 -2.17 -23.95 1.28
CA ASN A 102 -2.36 -25.14 0.42
C ASN A 102 -3.83 -25.45 0.10
N ASN A 103 -4.79 -25.00 0.91
CA ASN A 103 -6.22 -25.34 0.77
C ASN A 103 -6.99 -24.33 -0.11
N ARG A 104 -6.30 -23.67 -1.06
CA ARG A 104 -6.92 -22.67 -1.95
C ARG A 104 -7.84 -23.35 -2.95
N GLN A 105 -9.15 -23.16 -2.80
CA GLN A 105 -10.13 -23.67 -3.75
C GLN A 105 -10.10 -22.89 -5.07
N ASN A 106 -10.01 -21.55 -4.99
CA ASN A 106 -10.03 -20.67 -6.15
C ASN A 106 -9.10 -19.46 -5.93
N GLN A 107 -8.66 -18.86 -7.04
CA GLN A 107 -7.97 -17.58 -7.03
C GLN A 107 -8.96 -16.44 -6.77
N LEU A 108 -8.57 -15.48 -5.91
CA LEU A 108 -9.35 -14.26 -5.67
C LEU A 108 -9.17 -13.26 -6.83
N SER A 109 -9.84 -13.54 -7.95
CA SER A 109 -9.80 -12.72 -9.17
C SER A 109 -11.14 -12.76 -9.92
N GLY A 110 -11.37 -11.79 -10.81
CA GLY A 110 -12.54 -11.70 -11.66
C GLY A 110 -13.85 -11.74 -10.87
N ASN A 111 -14.77 -12.61 -11.28
CA ASN A 111 -16.11 -12.70 -10.65
C ASN A 111 -16.06 -13.08 -9.15
N ILE A 112 -15.08 -13.89 -8.74
CA ILE A 112 -14.93 -14.27 -7.33
C ILE A 112 -14.52 -13.05 -6.50
N PHE A 113 -13.52 -12.30 -6.98
CA PHE A 113 -13.13 -11.04 -6.35
C PHE A 113 -14.29 -10.04 -6.31
N ALA A 114 -15.00 -9.86 -7.43
CA ALA A 114 -16.15 -8.95 -7.49
C ALA A 114 -17.25 -9.32 -6.48
N SER A 115 -17.58 -10.61 -6.37
CA SER A 115 -18.57 -11.10 -5.40
C SER A 115 -18.13 -10.83 -3.96
N VAL A 116 -16.88 -11.18 -3.61
CA VAL A 116 -16.31 -10.96 -2.28
C VAL A 116 -16.21 -9.47 -1.96
N LEU A 117 -15.92 -8.62 -2.94
CA LEU A 117 -15.88 -7.17 -2.77
C LEU A 117 -17.26 -6.60 -2.43
N GLU A 118 -18.31 -6.99 -3.15
CA GLU A 118 -19.67 -6.52 -2.87
C GLU A 118 -20.19 -7.01 -1.51
N GLU A 119 -19.86 -8.26 -1.14
CA GLU A 119 -20.14 -8.78 0.20
C GLU A 119 -19.44 -7.94 1.28
N ASN A 120 -18.14 -7.65 1.13
CA ASN A 120 -17.39 -6.84 2.08
C ASN A 120 -17.89 -5.39 2.16
N LYS A 121 -18.32 -4.78 1.05
CA LYS A 121 -18.96 -3.45 1.06
C LYS A 121 -20.27 -3.46 1.83
N LYS A 122 -21.07 -4.52 1.73
CA LYS A 122 -22.29 -4.68 2.53
C LYS A 122 -21.94 -4.87 4.00
N ASN A 123 -21.03 -5.78 4.32
CA ASN A 123 -20.60 -6.04 5.70
C ASN A 123 -20.01 -4.79 6.38
N PHE A 124 -19.26 -3.97 5.64
CA PHE A 124 -18.78 -2.68 6.11
C PHE A 124 -19.94 -1.75 6.49
N ARG A 125 -20.93 -1.56 5.61
CA ARG A 125 -22.10 -0.70 5.87
C ARG A 125 -22.91 -1.20 7.08
N ASP A 126 -23.16 -2.51 7.14
CA ASP A 126 -23.89 -3.14 8.23
C ASP A 126 -23.15 -2.95 9.58
N ARG A 127 -21.82 -3.16 9.60
CA ARG A 127 -20.98 -2.92 10.80
C ARG A 127 -20.93 -1.44 11.16
N PHE A 128 -20.85 -0.54 10.19
CA PHE A 128 -20.83 0.91 10.39
C PHE A 128 -22.10 1.39 11.09
N GLU A 129 -23.27 1.01 10.57
CA GLU A 129 -24.53 1.39 11.22
C GLU A 129 -24.67 0.74 12.60
N LYS A 130 -24.28 -0.53 12.77
CA LYS A 130 -24.29 -1.18 14.08
C LYS A 130 -23.42 -0.44 15.12
N THR A 131 -22.30 0.12 14.69
CA THR A 131 -21.32 0.79 15.56
C THR A 131 -21.73 2.22 15.90
N PHE A 132 -22.05 3.02 14.87
CA PHE A 132 -22.27 4.47 15.04
C PHE A 132 -23.75 4.86 15.11
N LYS A 133 -24.65 4.01 14.61
CA LYS A 133 -26.11 4.15 14.66
C LYS A 133 -26.60 5.48 14.08
N LEU A 134 -26.06 5.88 12.93
CA LEU A 134 -26.32 7.20 12.37
C LEU A 134 -27.69 7.25 11.69
N GLU A 135 -28.10 6.18 10.99
CA GLU A 135 -29.46 6.08 10.45
C GLU A 135 -30.48 6.14 11.58
N GLN A 136 -30.25 5.38 12.67
CA GLN A 136 -31.13 5.39 13.84
C GLN A 136 -31.22 6.77 14.51
N LYS A 137 -30.13 7.56 14.48
CA LYS A 137 -30.09 8.93 15.02
C LYS A 137 -30.75 9.97 14.09
N GLY A 138 -31.22 9.57 12.91
CA GLY A 138 -31.91 10.45 11.97
C GLY A 138 -31.00 11.23 11.02
N TYR A 139 -29.73 10.83 10.88
CA TYR A 139 -28.84 11.40 9.86
C TYR A 139 -29.25 10.90 8.47
N ASN A 140 -29.04 11.72 7.44
CA ASN A 140 -29.38 11.36 6.06
C ASN A 140 -28.23 10.65 5.34
N ASP A 141 -28.52 10.04 4.19
CA ASP A 141 -27.56 9.26 3.40
C ASP A 141 -26.28 10.00 3.04
N LYS A 142 -26.35 11.32 2.80
CA LYS A 142 -25.15 12.13 2.48
C LYS A 142 -24.25 12.31 3.70
N GLU A 143 -24.84 12.54 4.86
CA GLU A 143 -24.12 12.66 6.14
C GLU A 143 -23.48 11.33 6.54
N ILE A 144 -24.22 10.23 6.35
CA ILE A 144 -23.72 8.87 6.63
C ILE A 144 -22.58 8.52 5.67
N SER A 145 -22.74 8.80 4.38
CA SER A 145 -21.68 8.58 3.37
C SER A 145 -20.43 9.40 3.68
N PHE A 146 -20.58 10.66 4.08
CA PHE A 146 -19.48 11.49 4.57
C PHE A 146 -18.78 10.87 5.78
N ALA A 147 -19.54 10.40 6.78
CA ALA A 147 -18.98 9.78 7.98
C ALA A 147 -18.24 8.46 7.66
N GLN A 148 -18.79 7.63 6.76
CA GLN A 148 -18.13 6.42 6.26
C GLN A 148 -16.81 6.76 5.56
N ALA A 149 -16.80 7.78 4.72
CA ALA A 149 -15.58 8.24 4.03
C ALA A 149 -14.55 8.80 5.02
N ALA A 150 -14.97 9.55 6.04
CA ALA A 150 -14.08 10.10 7.07
C ALA A 150 -13.39 8.97 7.87
N LEU A 151 -14.16 8.00 8.37
CA LEU A 151 -13.62 6.84 9.06
C LEU A 151 -12.69 6.01 8.16
N SER A 152 -13.12 5.75 6.91
CA SER A 152 -12.34 4.96 5.96
C SER A 152 -11.00 5.62 5.62
N ASN A 153 -10.98 6.96 5.47
CA ASN A 153 -9.74 7.69 5.23
C ASN A 153 -8.81 7.68 6.45
N MET A 154 -9.35 7.77 7.67
CA MET A 154 -8.54 7.67 8.90
C MET A 154 -7.91 6.29 9.03
N ILE A 155 -8.69 5.21 8.90
CA ILE A 155 -8.17 3.83 8.95
C ILE A 155 -7.19 3.59 7.80
N GLY A 156 -7.50 4.08 6.59
CA GLY A 156 -6.59 4.02 5.44
C GLY A 156 -5.34 4.92 5.55
N GLY A 157 -5.25 5.73 6.60
CA GLY A 157 -4.06 6.49 6.98
C GLY A 157 -3.15 5.75 7.95
N ILE A 158 -3.57 4.60 8.50
CA ILE A 158 -2.72 3.80 9.37
C ILE A 158 -1.55 3.23 8.58
N GLY A 159 -0.34 3.44 9.09
CA GLY A 159 0.91 2.98 8.49
C GLY A 159 1.76 2.19 9.47
N TYR A 160 2.70 1.42 8.92
CA TYR A 160 3.77 0.77 9.66
C TYR A 160 5.10 1.41 9.26
N PHE A 161 5.82 1.93 10.24
CA PHE A 161 7.11 2.61 10.09
C PHE A 161 8.18 1.83 10.83
N TYR A 162 9.42 1.89 10.36
CA TYR A 162 10.57 1.29 11.04
C TYR A 162 11.82 2.13 10.79
N GLY A 163 12.61 2.35 11.83
CA GLY A 163 13.90 3.03 11.74
C GLY A 163 14.28 3.74 13.03
N SER A 164 15.33 4.55 12.98
CA SER A 164 15.81 5.34 14.14
C SER A 164 15.25 6.75 14.13
N SER A 165 14.83 7.22 15.30
CA SER A 165 14.53 8.65 15.52
C SER A 165 15.80 9.43 15.84
N LEU A 166 15.87 10.70 15.43
CA LEU A 166 16.93 11.61 15.81
C LEU A 166 16.53 12.39 17.07
N VAL A 167 17.26 12.22 18.18
CA VAL A 167 16.88 12.74 19.50
C VAL A 167 17.99 13.61 20.09
N MET A 168 17.60 14.75 20.65
CA MET A 168 18.47 15.64 21.42
C MET A 168 17.96 15.73 22.85
N SER A 169 18.83 15.50 23.83
CA SER A 169 18.53 15.59 25.26
C SER A 169 19.56 16.47 25.98
N ALA A 170 19.35 16.71 27.28
CA ALA A 170 20.33 17.41 28.11
C ALA A 170 21.68 16.67 28.23
N HIS A 171 21.74 15.38 27.86
CA HIS A 171 22.93 14.53 27.99
C HIS A 171 23.79 14.46 26.72
N ASN A 172 23.31 14.98 25.59
CA ASN A 172 24.05 14.96 24.33
C ASN A 172 24.07 16.34 23.69
N LYS A 173 25.27 16.79 23.29
CA LYS A 173 25.48 18.10 22.66
C LYS A 173 24.94 18.18 21.23
N GLU A 174 24.91 17.04 20.53
CA GLU A 174 24.44 16.91 19.16
C GLU A 174 23.32 15.88 19.09
N PRO A 175 22.33 16.00 18.19
CA PRO A 175 21.30 14.99 18.02
C PRO A 175 21.91 13.62 17.70
N VAL A 176 21.41 12.58 18.37
CA VAL A 176 21.88 11.20 18.20
C VAL A 176 20.75 10.32 17.69
N ASN A 177 21.09 9.30 16.92
CA ASN A 177 20.13 8.27 16.53
C ASN A 177 19.77 7.43 17.76
N TYR A 178 18.47 7.28 17.99
CA TYR A 178 17.94 6.30 18.93
C TYR A 178 17.96 4.89 18.33
N TRP A 179 17.59 3.90 19.15
CA TRP A 179 17.44 2.54 18.67
C TRP A 179 16.43 2.48 17.52
N GLU A 180 16.62 1.53 16.62
CA GLU A 180 15.63 1.27 15.58
C GLU A 180 14.38 0.66 16.21
N ALA A 181 13.22 1.23 15.93
CA ALA A 181 11.95 0.77 16.48
C ALA A 181 10.87 0.76 15.40
N PRO A 182 9.92 -0.20 15.47
CA PRO A 182 8.71 -0.14 14.68
C PRO A 182 7.71 0.86 15.27
N LEU A 183 6.85 1.43 14.43
CA LEU A 183 5.69 2.21 14.85
C LEU A 183 4.51 1.89 13.95
N TYR A 184 3.45 1.32 14.52
CA TYR A 184 2.14 1.15 13.88
C TYR A 184 1.21 2.25 14.39
N THR A 185 0.77 3.17 13.51
CA THR A 185 0.04 4.38 13.94
C THR A 185 -0.77 4.98 12.80
N ALA A 186 -1.87 5.67 13.12
CA ALA A 186 -2.51 6.57 12.17
C ALA A 186 -1.63 7.81 11.90
N VAL A 187 -1.91 8.49 10.77
CA VAL A 187 -1.23 9.72 10.39
C VAL A 187 -2.23 10.86 10.20
N PRO A 188 -1.93 12.10 10.61
CA PRO A 188 -2.86 13.22 10.46
C PRO A 188 -3.19 13.55 8.99
N SER A 189 -2.22 13.33 8.10
CA SER A 189 -2.38 13.60 6.67
C SER A 189 -1.41 12.79 5.83
N ARG A 190 -1.92 11.91 4.96
CA ARG A 190 -1.08 11.13 4.01
C ARG A 190 -0.15 11.99 3.14
N PRO A 191 -0.58 13.12 2.54
CA PRO A 191 0.30 13.92 1.70
C PRO A 191 1.27 14.84 2.47
N PHE A 192 0.88 15.37 3.63
CA PHE A 192 1.66 16.41 4.33
C PHE A 192 2.39 15.90 5.58
N PHE A 193 1.81 14.92 6.26
CA PHE A 193 2.28 14.40 7.54
C PHE A 193 2.21 12.86 7.57
N PRO A 194 2.93 12.13 6.70
CA PRO A 194 2.91 10.67 6.67
C PRO A 194 3.76 10.05 7.79
N ARG A 195 3.50 10.44 9.05
CA ARG A 195 4.22 10.01 10.25
C ARG A 195 3.34 10.17 11.49
N GLY A 196 3.69 9.43 12.55
CA GLY A 196 2.98 9.51 13.83
C GLY A 196 3.16 10.85 14.53
N PHE A 197 2.08 11.35 15.14
CA PHE A 197 2.10 12.47 16.05
C PHE A 197 1.40 12.06 17.34
N LEU A 198 2.12 12.09 18.45
CA LEU A 198 1.67 11.49 19.72
C LEU A 198 0.31 12.03 20.19
N TRP A 199 0.10 13.34 20.13
CA TRP A 199 -1.14 13.96 20.61
C TRP A 199 -2.31 13.75 19.62
N ASP A 200 -2.07 13.82 18.31
CA ASP A 200 -3.06 13.49 17.28
C ASP A 200 -3.56 12.04 17.43
N GLU A 201 -2.67 11.10 17.79
CA GLU A 201 -3.02 9.68 17.91
C GLU A 201 -4.04 9.42 19.02
N GLY A 202 -4.06 10.25 20.07
CA GLY A 202 -5.12 10.24 21.07
C GLY A 202 -6.49 10.51 20.47
N PHE A 203 -6.60 11.47 19.56
CA PHE A 203 -7.85 11.79 18.86
C PHE A 203 -8.23 10.75 17.82
N HIS A 204 -7.26 10.21 17.07
CA HIS A 204 -7.50 9.10 16.14
C HIS A 204 -8.12 7.90 16.87
N ASN A 205 -7.57 7.54 18.04
CA ASN A 205 -8.01 6.37 18.80
C ASN A 205 -9.44 6.48 19.34
N LEU A 206 -9.99 7.68 19.56
CA LEU A 206 -11.39 7.84 19.95
C LEU A 206 -12.37 7.21 18.95
N LEU A 207 -12.01 7.23 17.66
CA LEU A 207 -12.81 6.65 16.59
C LEU A 207 -12.34 5.24 16.22
N ILE A 208 -11.01 5.00 16.21
CA ILE A 208 -10.46 3.68 15.91
C ILE A 208 -10.92 2.67 16.95
N SER A 209 -10.88 2.98 18.25
CA SER A 209 -11.28 2.04 19.32
C SER A 209 -12.77 1.68 19.29
N MET A 210 -13.61 2.59 18.78
CA MET A 210 -15.04 2.34 18.56
C MET A 210 -15.25 1.39 17.40
N TRP A 211 -14.43 1.51 16.35
CA TRP A 211 -14.50 0.66 15.18
C TRP A 211 -13.88 -0.72 15.42
N ASP A 212 -12.63 -0.76 15.88
CA ASP A 212 -11.82 -1.96 16.09
C ASP A 212 -10.84 -1.80 17.26
N GLN A 213 -11.08 -2.55 18.34
CA GLN A 213 -10.29 -2.45 19.56
C GLN A 213 -8.90 -3.09 19.42
N GLU A 214 -8.73 -4.08 18.55
CA GLU A 214 -7.43 -4.74 18.37
C GLU A 214 -6.45 -3.80 17.66
N ILE A 215 -6.90 -3.10 16.62
CA ILE A 215 -6.11 -2.05 15.97
C ILE A 215 -5.68 -0.97 16.99
N SER A 216 -6.60 -0.53 17.85
CA SER A 216 -6.31 0.47 18.87
C SER A 216 -5.25 -0.01 19.87
N LYS A 217 -5.35 -1.26 20.33
CA LYS A 217 -4.35 -1.87 21.23
C LYS A 217 -2.97 -1.97 20.58
N ASP A 218 -2.89 -2.41 19.32
CA ASP A 218 -1.63 -2.52 18.59
C ASP A 218 -0.96 -1.15 18.45
N ILE A 219 -1.73 -0.10 18.11
CA ILE A 219 -1.23 1.27 18.01
C ILE A 219 -0.69 1.76 19.36
N ILE A 220 -1.47 1.61 20.43
CA ILE A 220 -1.07 2.05 21.77
C ILE A 220 0.19 1.29 22.21
N GLY A 221 0.24 -0.02 21.97
CA GLY A 221 1.41 -0.86 22.26
C GLY A 221 2.67 -0.31 21.59
N HIS A 222 2.62 -0.05 20.28
CA HIS A 222 3.76 0.49 19.56
C HIS A 222 4.19 1.87 20.06
N TRP A 223 3.26 2.75 20.45
CA TRP A 223 3.63 4.04 21.06
C TRP A 223 4.27 3.89 22.45
N MET A 224 3.80 2.94 23.25
CA MET A 224 4.36 2.67 24.58
C MET A 224 5.75 2.04 24.48
N ASP A 225 6.02 1.22 23.47
CA ASP A 225 7.33 0.62 23.20
C ASP A 225 8.40 1.65 22.79
N LEU A 226 8.00 2.89 22.45
CA LEU A 226 8.92 4.01 22.19
C LEU A 226 9.40 4.72 23.45
N MET A 227 8.84 4.42 24.62
CA MET A 227 9.28 5.04 25.87
C MET A 227 10.71 4.61 26.22
N ASN A 228 11.60 5.59 26.39
CA ASN A 228 12.93 5.35 26.93
C ASN A 228 12.89 5.31 28.46
N VAL A 229 13.77 4.50 29.05
CA VAL A 229 14.04 4.44 30.50
C VAL A 229 15.46 4.92 30.75
#